data_AF-A0A8T1PKL5-F1
#
_entry.id   AF-A0A8T1PKL5-F1
#
_cell.length_a   1.000
_cell.length_b   1.000
_cell.length_c   1.000
_cell.angle_alpha   90.00
_cell.angle_beta   90.00
_cell.angle_gamma   90.00
#
_symmetry.space_group_name_H-M   'P 1'
#
loop_
_entity.id
_entity.type
_entity.pdbx_description
1 polymer ?
#
loop_
_entity_poly.entity_id
_entity_poly.type
_entity_poly.pdbx_seq_one_letter_code
_entity_poly.pdbx_strand_id
1 'polypeptide(L)' 'MTHPGQGLPSALIQDTFEGGNQWTTQEGFGLSLSRKLLNRMNGQVRYVREHNKCYFLIDIELKTKKEREKTSQADKTRMT' A
#
# COMPACT_ATOMS: atom_id res chain seq x y z
N MET A 1 1.99 5.79 9.13
CA MET A 1 1.04 5.60 10.23
C MET A 1 1.70 4.69 11.25
N THR A 2 2.14 5.24 12.37
CA THR A 2 2.87 4.52 13.41
C THR A 2 2.26 4.95 14.74
N HIS A 3 1.58 4.05 15.43
CA HIS A 3 0.97 4.32 16.74
C HIS A 3 1.95 3.86 17.83
N PRO A 4 2.26 4.67 18.86
CA PRO A 4 3.15 4.28 19.96
C PRO A 4 2.44 3.39 20.99
N GLY A 5 1.70 2.38 20.50
CA GLY A 5 0.90 1.47 21.32
C GLY A 5 1.27 0.01 21.10
N GLN A 6 0.70 -0.89 21.93
CA GLN A 6 0.91 -2.34 21.95
C GLN A 6 0.63 -3.09 20.62
N GLY A 7 0.32 -2.38 19.55
CA GLY A 7 -0.07 -2.92 18.26
C GLY A 7 -1.58 -3.17 18.14
N LEU A 8 -1.99 -3.81 17.05
CA LEU A 8 -3.37 -4.20 16.81
C LEU A 8 -3.74 -5.38 17.72
N PRO A 9 -4.98 -5.43 18.23
CA PRO A 9 -5.55 -6.63 18.84
C PRO A 9 -5.42 -7.85 17.91
N SER A 10 -5.16 -9.03 18.47
CA SER A 10 -5.01 -10.28 17.70
C SER A 10 -6.26 -10.59 16.86
N ALA A 11 -7.45 -10.27 17.36
CA ALA A 11 -8.70 -10.42 16.62
C ALA A 11 -8.72 -9.61 15.32
N LEU A 12 -8.18 -8.38 15.31
CA LEU A 12 -8.08 -7.56 14.09
C LEU A 12 -7.07 -8.12 13.10
N ILE A 13 -5.96 -8.69 13.60
CA ILE A 13 -4.96 -9.36 12.76
C ILE A 13 -5.60 -10.60 12.11
N GLN A 14 -6.33 -11.39 12.89
CA GLN A 14 -7.06 -12.55 12.40
C GLN A 14 -8.11 -12.19 11.34
N ASP A 15 -8.96 -11.19 11.60
CA ASP A 15 -9.94 -10.67 10.63
C ASP A 15 -9.28 -10.24 9.31
N THR A 16 -8.05 -9.70 9.37
CA THR A 16 -7.31 -9.20 8.19
C THR A 16 -6.72 -10.32 7.34
N PHE A 17 -6.15 -11.37 7.96
CA PHE A 17 -5.35 -12.38 7.26
C PHE A 17 -6.00 -13.75 7.14
N GLU A 18 -6.79 -14.15 8.13
CA GLU A 18 -7.39 -15.48 8.26
C GLU A 18 -8.90 -15.48 7.98
N GLY A 19 -9.52 -14.29 7.95
CA GLY A 19 -10.97 -14.13 7.86
C GLY A 19 -11.60 -14.72 6.60
N GLY A 20 -12.42 -15.77 6.79
CA GLY A 20 -13.53 -16.12 5.91
C GLY A 20 -14.67 -15.10 5.99
N ASN A 21 -15.93 -15.51 5.76
CA ASN A 21 -17.12 -14.61 5.76
C ASN A 21 -17.47 -13.99 7.13
N GLN A 22 -16.58 -14.05 8.12
CA GLN A 22 -16.85 -13.66 9.50
C GLN A 22 -15.88 -12.56 9.92
N TRP A 23 -16.02 -11.37 9.32
CA TRP A 23 -15.35 -10.16 9.82
C TRP A 23 -16.10 -9.71 11.07
N THR A 24 -15.48 -9.93 12.23
CA THR A 24 -16.13 -9.69 13.53
C THR A 24 -16.13 -8.21 13.92
N THR A 25 -15.33 -7.39 13.24
CA THR A 25 -15.14 -5.97 13.53
C THR A 25 -15.25 -5.10 12.27
N GLN A 26 -15.67 -3.85 12.44
CA GLN A 26 -15.75 -2.88 11.33
C GLN A 26 -14.35 -2.55 10.79
N GLU A 27 -13.36 -2.42 11.67
CA GLU A 27 -11.97 -2.18 11.32
C GLU A 27 -11.38 -3.39 10.59
N GLY A 28 -11.67 -4.61 11.04
CA GLY A 28 -11.27 -5.85 10.38
C GLY A 28 -11.84 -5.95 8.95
N PHE A 29 -13.09 -5.54 8.74
CA PHE A 29 -13.67 -5.46 7.40
C PHE A 29 -12.86 -4.51 6.50
N GLY A 30 -12.59 -3.29 6.97
CA GLY A 30 -11.81 -2.30 6.21
C GLY A 30 -10.40 -2.80 5.86
N LEU A 31 -9.69 -3.37 6.82
CA LEU A 31 -8.34 -3.91 6.63
C LEU A 31 -8.33 -5.12 5.68
N SER A 32 -9.31 -6.02 5.78
CA SER A 32 -9.44 -7.16 4.88
C SER A 32 -9.70 -6.71 3.43
N LEU A 33 -10.52 -5.68 3.24
CA LEU A 33 -10.81 -5.10 1.92
C LEU A 33 -9.56 -4.46 1.32
N SER A 34 -8.80 -3.70 2.12
CA SER A 34 -7.52 -3.12 1.69
C SER A 34 -6.53 -4.21 1.28
N ARG A 35 -6.41 -5.31 2.06
CA ARG A 35 -5.57 -6.46 1.68
C ARG A 35 -6.02 -7.11 0.37
N LYS A 36 -7.33 -7.32 0.19
CA LYS A 36 -7.88 -7.87 -1.07
C LYS A 36 -7.56 -6.98 -2.26
N LEU A 37 -7.63 -5.66 -2.10
CA LEU A 37 -7.25 -4.70 -3.14
C LEU A 37 -5.76 -4.83 -3.47
N LEU A 38 -4.88 -4.84 -2.46
CA LEU A 38 -3.44 -5.02 -2.66
C LEU A 38 -3.15 -6.33 -3.41
N ASN A 39 -3.78 -7.44 -3.01
CA ASN A 39 -3.62 -8.72 -3.71
C ASN A 39 -4.03 -8.64 -5.19
N ARG A 40 -5.10 -7.87 -5.51
CA ARG A 40 -5.54 -7.65 -6.90
C ARG A 40 -4.58 -6.78 -7.70
N MET A 41 -3.74 -5.99 -7.02
CA MET A 41 -2.67 -5.20 -7.62
C MET A 41 -1.34 -5.96 -7.65
N ASN A 42 -1.34 -7.28 -7.45
CA ASN A 42 -0.13 -8.09 -7.29
C ASN A 42 0.79 -7.62 -6.16
N GLY A 43 0.24 -6.88 -5.19
CA GLY A 43 0.93 -6.49 -3.97
C GLY A 43 0.63 -7.44 -2.83
N GLN A 44 1.41 -7.32 -1.75
CA GLN A 44 1.27 -8.08 -0.52
C GLN A 44 1.40 -7.16 0.69
N VAL A 45 0.80 -7.58 1.81
CA VAL A 45 0.89 -6.88 3.08
C VAL A 45 1.17 -7.86 4.21
N ARG A 46 2.03 -7.45 5.15
CA ARG A 46 2.33 -8.15 6.40
C ARG A 46 2.17 -7.20 7.57
N TYR A 47 1.70 -7.71 8.70
CA TYR A 47 1.72 -6.97 9.95
C TYR A 47 2.95 -7.38 10.76
N VAL A 48 3.77 -6.40 11.15
CA VAL A 48 5.03 -6.61 11.89
C VAL A 48 4.93 -5.93 13.25
N ARG A 49 5.31 -6.67 14.29
CA ARG A 49 5.43 -6.19 15.67
C ARG A 49 6.87 -6.35 16.14
N GLU A 50 7.51 -5.23 16.45
CA GLU A 50 8.82 -5.15 17.08
C GLU A 50 8.69 -4.49 18.46
N HIS A 51 9.76 -4.54 19.26
CA HIS A 51 9.78 -4.06 20.65
C HIS A 51 9.18 -2.66 20.86
N ASN A 52 9.43 -1.71 19.94
CA ASN A 52 9.01 -0.32 20.08
C ASN A 52 8.14 0.19 18.91
N LYS A 53 7.73 -0.69 17.99
CA LYS A 53 6.93 -0.29 16.84
C LYS A 53 6.08 -1.42 16.30
N CYS A 54 4.90 -1.06 15.84
CA CYS A 54 4.02 -1.93 15.09
C CYS A 54 3.67 -1.25 13.77
N TYR A 55 3.73 -1.98 12.66
CA TYR A 55 3.47 -1.41 11.34
C TYR A 55 3.00 -2.47 10.34
N PHE A 56 2.32 -2.00 9.30
CA PHE A 56 2.07 -2.78 8.10
C PHE A 56 3.22 -2.56 7.12
N LEU A 57 3.81 -3.66 6.65
CA LEU A 57 4.77 -3.65 5.57
C LEU A 57 4.04 -4.05 4.29
N ILE A 58 4.07 -3.18 3.28
CA ILE A 58 3.38 -3.36 2.00
C ILE A 58 4.42 -3.41 0.90
N ASP A 59 4.41 -4.47 0.10
CA ASP A 59 5.20 -4.60 -1.11
C ASP A 59 4.24 -4.52 -2.30
N ILE A 60 4.44 -3.55 -3.20
CA ILE A 60 3.58 -3.33 -4.37
C ILE A 60 4.38 -2.74 -5.53
N GLU A 61 4.09 -3.18 -6.74
CA GLU A 61 4.69 -2.63 -7.96
C GLU A 61 3.76 -1.60 -8.60
N LEU A 62 4.27 -0.40 -8.87
CA LEU A 62 3.51 0.68 -9.50
C LEU A 62 4.26 1.21 -10.72
N LYS A 63 3.56 1.36 -11.85
CA LYS A 63 4.12 2.02 -13.03
C LYS A 63 4.27 3.51 -12.76
N THR A 64 5.50 4.00 -12.77
CA THR A 64 5.79 5.44 -12.73
C THR A 64 5.88 5.96 -14.17
N LYS A 65 5.29 7.13 -14.45
CA LYS A 65 5.56 7.82 -15.72
C LYS A 65 6.96 8.45 -15.63
N LYS A 66 7.80 8.23 -16.64
CA LYS A 66 8.96 9.11 -16.88
C LYS A 66 8.46 10.47 -17.39
N GLU A 67 9.05 11.56 -16.90
CA GLU A 67 8.80 12.90 -17.44
C GLU A 67 9.05 12.91 -18.95
N ARG A 68 8.20 13.64 -19.69
CA ARG A 68 8.43 13.91 -21.10
C ARG A 68 9.73 14.70 -21.19
N GLU A 69 10.77 14.13 -21.78
CA GLU A 69 11.91 14.91 -22.27
C GLU A 69 11.36 15.99 -23.20
N LYS A 70 11.48 17.26 -22.79
CA LYS A 70 11.13 18.39 -23.66
C LYS A 70 12.14 18.41 -24.79
N THR A 71 11.78 17.86 -25.95
CA THR A 71 12.52 18.08 -27.18
C THR A 71 12.56 19.58 -27.44
N SER A 72 13.70 20.20 -27.15
CA SER A 72 13.95 21.60 -27.44
C SER A 72 14.26 21.72 -28.92
N GLN A 73 13.25 21.58 -29.78
CA GLN A 73 13.40 21.91 -31.20
C GLN A 73 13.09 23.41 -31.36
N ALA A 74 14.04 24.23 -30.95
CA ALA A 74 14.07 25.65 -31.30
C ALA A 74 14.52 25.75 -32.76
N ASP A 75 13.52 25.86 -33.62
CA ASP A 75 13.45 26.70 -34.81
C ASP A 75 14.77 27.47 -35.12
N LYS A 76 15.61 26.92 -36.00
CA LYS A 76 16.78 27.59 -36.59
C LYS A 76 16.85 27.34 -38.09
N THR A 77 15.80 27.69 -38.82
CA THR A 77 15.93 27.96 -40.26
C THR A 77 14.99 29.07 -40.71
N ARG A 78 15.19 30.26 -40.12
CA ARG A 78 14.85 31.52 -40.79
C ARG A 78 16.07 32.42 -40.65
N MET A 79 16.64 32.83 -41.78
CA MET A 79 17.87 33.60 -41.99
C MET A 79 19.15 32.77 -42.19
N THR A 80 19.37 32.34 -43.43
CA THR A 80 20.36 32.94 -44.35
C THR A 80 19.92 32.65 -45.78
#